data_AF-A0A357IRY2-F1
#
_entry.id   AF-A0A357IRY2-F1
#
_cell.length_a   1.000
_cell.length_b   1.000
_cell.length_c   1.000
_cell.angle_alpha   90.00
_cell.angle_beta   90.00
_cell.angle_gamma   90.00
#
_symmetry.space_group_name_H-M   'P 1'
#
loop_
_entity.id
_entity.type
_entity.pdbx_description
1 polymer ?
#
loop_
_entity_poly.entity_id
_entity_poly.type
_entity_poly.pdbx_seq_one_letter_code
_entity_poly.pdbx_strand_id
1 'polypeptide(L)'
;MAFGLKNTKIEEKVLDASGKPVYEIDKKNVAYLKRQIAKIQKSKKMSPEEKQAQLKRYQKAYDIASTTPVPVTKMVHYSKQEISARIQEAAKILGIEDLLSRKPKAMSGGQRQRVALGRAIVRRPKLFLLDEPLSNLDAKLRAQMRVEISRLYHALDATFIYVTHDQVEAMTMGDRIVVMRGGVVQQIDTPTALFDYPANRFVAGFLGTPQMNFFEVSLLCQGKAVLLAFPDGQKVSLPLAKMRKIRPEYLDGKTHEAILGIRPEHLFFAEGGLKAKATLSEILGSQTQVYGTLSNRQIVVEAPDRVKVGEGEEMEVAFLPEKVHLFSASGEVSILANGKGEFLSAPEVQKKGE
;
A
#
# COMPACT_ATOMS: atom_id res chain seq x y z
N MET A 1 18.66 7.01 31.27
CA MET A 1 18.10 8.08 30.41
C MET A 1 17.54 7.48 29.12
N ALA A 2 16.75 6.39 29.21
CA ALA A 2 16.53 5.47 28.10
C ALA A 2 15.75 6.04 26.90
N PHE A 3 14.84 7.00 27.11
CA PHE A 3 13.95 7.47 26.04
C PHE A 3 13.95 9.00 25.79
N GLY A 4 14.92 9.76 26.32
CA GLY A 4 15.09 11.17 25.97
C GLY A 4 13.98 12.13 26.43
N LEU A 5 13.10 11.72 27.35
CA LEU A 5 11.97 12.54 27.82
C LEU A 5 12.36 13.75 28.69
N LYS A 6 13.55 13.75 29.31
CA LYS A 6 13.97 14.79 30.28
C LYS A 6 13.89 16.22 29.74
N ASN A 7 14.11 16.41 28.44
CA ASN A 7 14.11 17.73 27.80
C ASN A 7 12.86 17.96 26.93
N THR A 8 11.87 17.06 27.00
CA THR A 8 10.66 17.18 26.19
C THR A 8 9.69 18.13 26.88
N LYS A 9 9.36 19.23 26.19
CA LYS A 9 8.28 20.13 26.59
C LYS A 9 6.98 19.62 25.98
N ILE A 10 5.90 19.67 26.76
CA ILE A 10 4.55 19.32 26.33
C ILE A 10 3.59 20.48 26.49
N GLU A 11 2.57 20.50 25.65
CA GLU A 11 1.46 21.43 25.75
C GLU A 11 0.50 20.97 26.84
N GLU A 12 0.42 21.72 27.92
CA GLU A 12 -0.57 21.55 28.97
C GLU A 12 -1.63 22.65 28.83
N LYS A 13 -2.92 22.27 28.91
CA LYS A 13 -4.02 23.23 28.84
C LYS A 13 -3.96 24.17 30.04
N VAL A 14 -4.07 25.48 29.80
CA VAL A 14 -4.25 26.48 30.84
C VAL A 14 -5.68 26.35 31.37
N LEU A 15 -5.81 26.22 32.68
CA LEU A 15 -7.10 26.09 33.36
C LEU A 15 -7.47 27.43 34.02
N ASP A 16 -8.77 27.73 34.05
CA ASP A 16 -9.33 28.85 34.81
C ASP A 16 -9.41 28.54 36.32
N ALA A 17 -9.89 29.50 37.11
CA ALA A 17 -10.06 29.34 38.57
C ALA A 17 -11.03 28.21 38.97
N SER A 18 -11.87 27.73 38.05
CA SER A 18 -12.79 26.61 38.23
C SER A 18 -12.23 25.27 37.75
N GLY A 19 -10.99 25.24 37.25
CA GLY A 19 -10.32 24.06 36.73
C GLY A 19 -10.74 23.68 35.30
N LYS A 20 -11.43 24.56 34.56
CA LYS A 20 -11.83 24.30 33.17
C LYS A 20 -10.80 24.86 32.18
N PRO A 21 -10.58 24.23 31.01
CA PRO A 21 -9.66 24.76 30.01
C PRO A 21 -10.10 26.13 29.50
N VAL A 22 -9.17 27.07 29.44
CA VAL A 22 -9.37 28.38 28.82
C VAL A 22 -9.34 28.23 27.31
N TYR A 23 -10.30 28.82 26.60
CA TYR A 23 -10.35 28.81 25.13
C TYR A 23 -10.23 30.23 24.59
N GLU A 24 -9.34 30.44 23.62
CA GLU A 24 -9.14 31.74 22.97
C GLU A 24 -8.91 31.57 21.47
N ILE A 25 -9.13 32.64 20.70
CA ILE A 25 -8.73 32.67 19.28
C ILE A 25 -7.20 32.67 19.20
N ASP A 26 -6.62 31.72 18.47
CA ASP A 26 -5.18 31.68 18.21
C ASP A 26 -4.78 32.80 17.24
N LYS A 27 -4.52 33.98 17.81
CA LYS A 27 -4.10 35.17 17.06
C LYS A 27 -2.83 34.94 16.24
N LYS A 28 -1.93 34.04 16.66
CA LYS A 28 -0.71 33.73 15.91
C LYS A 28 -1.02 32.93 14.66
N ASN A 29 -1.85 31.90 14.77
CA ASN A 29 -2.29 31.10 13.62
C ASN A 29 -3.12 31.95 12.64
N VAL A 30 -4.05 32.78 13.13
CA VAL A 30 -4.81 33.73 12.29
C VAL A 30 -3.87 34.67 11.52
N ALA A 31 -2.87 35.25 12.19
CA ALA A 31 -1.90 36.12 11.55
C ALA A 31 -0.97 35.38 10.57
N TYR A 32 -0.68 34.10 10.82
CA TYR A 32 0.08 33.24 9.89
C TYR A 32 -0.73 32.95 8.62
N LEU A 33 -1.97 32.50 8.76
CA LEU A 33 -2.86 32.18 7.64
C LEU A 33 -3.10 33.41 6.77
N LYS A 34 -3.34 34.58 7.38
CA LYS A 34 -3.46 35.87 6.66
C LYS A 34 -2.22 36.19 5.82
N ARG A 35 -1.01 35.94 6.36
CA ARG A 35 0.26 36.12 5.64
C ARG A 35 0.41 35.13 4.48
N GLN A 36 0.00 33.86 4.64
CA GLN A 36 0.04 32.87 3.56
C GLN A 36 -0.90 33.23 2.42
N ILE A 37 -2.13 33.64 2.72
CA ILE A 37 -3.11 34.08 1.72
C ILE A 37 -2.54 35.24 0.89
N ALA A 38 -1.99 36.27 1.56
CA ALA A 38 -1.37 37.41 0.86
C ALA A 38 -0.17 37.00 0.00
N LYS A 39 0.64 36.04 0.47
CA LYS A 39 1.78 35.50 -0.29
C LYS A 39 1.34 34.76 -1.55
N ILE A 40 0.29 33.93 -1.45
CA ILE A 40 -0.27 33.20 -2.60
C ILE A 40 -0.87 34.18 -3.60
N GLN A 41 -1.64 35.18 -3.15
CA GLN A 41 -2.21 36.23 -4.02
C GLN A 41 -1.15 36.98 -4.81
N LYS A 42 0.00 37.30 -4.20
CA LYS A 42 1.12 38.01 -4.86
C LYS A 42 2.04 37.10 -5.68
N SER A 43 1.91 35.79 -5.60
CA SER A 43 2.75 34.85 -6.36
C SER A 43 2.49 34.96 -7.86
N LYS A 44 3.58 35.14 -8.63
CA LYS A 44 3.60 35.12 -10.11
C LYS A 44 4.05 33.77 -10.69
N LYS A 45 4.49 32.83 -9.84
CA LYS A 45 5.06 31.53 -10.25
C LYS A 45 4.04 30.38 -10.27
N MET A 46 2.78 30.64 -9.91
CA MET A 46 1.74 29.61 -9.81
C MET A 46 0.76 29.73 -10.96
N SER A 47 0.29 28.59 -11.49
CA SER A 47 -0.80 28.57 -12.45
C SER A 47 -2.11 29.10 -11.82
N PRO A 48 -3.05 29.63 -12.62
CA PRO A 48 -4.33 30.15 -12.09
C PRO A 48 -5.11 29.11 -11.28
N GLU A 49 -5.19 27.86 -11.74
CA GLU A 49 -5.92 26.77 -11.08
C GLU A 49 -5.30 26.39 -9.74
N GLU A 50 -3.97 26.19 -9.68
CA GLU A 50 -3.26 25.89 -8.43
C GLU A 50 -3.40 27.02 -7.41
N LYS A 51 -3.32 28.26 -7.88
CA LYS A 51 -3.48 29.45 -7.05
C LYS A 51 -4.88 29.52 -6.46
N GLN A 52 -5.91 29.23 -7.24
CA GLN A 52 -7.30 29.21 -6.78
C GLN A 52 -7.56 28.07 -5.78
N ALA A 53 -7.04 26.86 -6.05
CA ALA A 53 -7.16 25.71 -5.15
C ALA A 53 -6.48 25.97 -3.79
N GLN A 54 -5.26 26.51 -3.80
CA GLN A 54 -4.56 26.86 -2.56
C GLN A 54 -5.25 28.00 -1.81
N LEU A 55 -5.68 29.06 -2.50
CA LEU A 55 -6.42 30.15 -1.85
C LEU A 55 -7.69 29.64 -1.18
N LYS A 56 -8.47 28.80 -1.85
CA LYS A 56 -9.67 28.19 -1.26
C LYS A 56 -9.34 27.41 0.02
N ARG A 57 -8.26 26.62 0.02
CA ARG A 57 -7.81 25.85 1.19
C ARG A 57 -7.40 26.76 2.35
N TYR A 58 -6.56 27.76 2.10
CA TYR A 58 -6.06 28.67 3.14
C TYR A 58 -7.14 29.63 3.64
N GLN A 59 -8.05 30.08 2.78
CA GLN A 59 -9.19 30.91 3.17
C GLN A 59 -10.12 30.13 4.09
N LYS A 60 -10.48 28.89 3.73
CA LYS A 60 -11.27 28.01 4.61
C LYS A 60 -10.61 27.82 5.98
N ALA A 61 -9.29 27.60 6.00
CA ALA A 61 -8.55 27.47 7.26
C ALA A 61 -8.57 28.77 8.08
N TYR A 62 -8.47 29.94 7.44
CA TYR A 62 -8.54 31.25 8.08
C TYR A 62 -9.92 31.53 8.68
N ASP A 63 -10.98 31.24 7.96
CA ASP A 63 -12.36 31.47 8.42
C ASP A 63 -12.65 30.63 9.68
N ILE A 64 -12.19 29.37 9.70
CA ILE A 64 -12.26 28.51 10.89
C ILE A 64 -11.43 29.09 12.04
N ALA A 65 -10.15 29.42 11.78
CA ALA A 65 -9.24 29.88 12.83
C ALA A 65 -9.64 31.23 13.45
N SER A 66 -10.32 32.10 12.69
CA SER A 66 -10.74 33.43 13.16
C SER A 66 -12.00 33.41 14.02
N THR A 67 -12.78 32.33 13.95
CA THR A 67 -14.08 32.20 14.64
C THR A 67 -14.13 31.08 15.67
N THR A 68 -13.17 30.14 15.64
CA THR A 68 -13.16 28.96 16.51
C THR A 68 -12.14 29.13 17.64
N PRO A 69 -12.57 29.31 18.89
CA PRO A 69 -11.68 29.31 20.05
C PRO A 69 -10.99 27.95 20.22
N VAL A 70 -9.68 27.98 20.49
CA VAL A 70 -8.87 26.78 20.76
C VAL A 70 -8.35 26.84 22.20
N PRO A 71 -8.12 25.69 22.85
CA PRO A 71 -7.63 25.69 24.23
C PRO A 71 -6.25 26.35 24.30
N VAL A 72 -6.09 27.30 25.24
CA VAL A 72 -4.81 27.94 25.52
C VAL A 72 -3.88 26.88 26.13
N THR A 73 -2.70 26.73 25.59
CA THR A 73 -1.70 25.78 26.09
C THR A 73 -0.42 26.50 26.55
N LYS A 74 0.25 25.92 27.54
CA LYS A 74 1.59 26.33 27.98
C LYS A 74 2.55 25.16 27.84
N MET A 75 3.83 25.46 27.60
CA MET A 75 4.86 24.43 27.47
C MET A 75 5.45 24.10 28.84
N VAL A 76 5.23 22.87 29.31
CA VAL A 76 5.79 22.35 30.59
C VAL A 76 6.66 21.12 30.36
N HIS A 77 7.56 20.83 31.30
CA HIS A 77 8.32 19.58 31.28
C HIS A 77 7.56 18.51 32.05
N TYR A 78 7.71 17.25 31.63
CA TYR A 78 7.22 16.13 32.43
C TYR A 78 7.91 16.09 33.81
N SER A 79 7.13 15.78 34.84
CA SER A 79 7.65 15.45 36.17
C SER A 79 8.48 14.15 36.11
N LYS A 80 9.38 13.95 37.08
CA LYS A 80 10.16 12.70 37.16
C LYS A 80 9.27 11.46 37.26
N GLN A 81 8.13 11.57 37.95
CA GLN A 81 7.17 10.49 38.13
C GLN A 81 6.49 10.13 36.79
N GLU A 82 6.03 11.12 36.03
CA GLU A 82 5.46 10.90 34.70
C GLU A 82 6.47 10.32 33.71
N ILE A 83 7.72 10.80 33.75
CA ILE A 83 8.80 10.23 32.93
C ILE A 83 8.97 8.74 33.27
N SER A 84 9.08 8.40 34.55
CA SER A 84 9.24 7.01 34.99
C SER A 84 8.06 6.14 34.54
N ALA A 85 6.83 6.60 34.79
CA ALA A 85 5.62 5.88 34.42
C ALA A 85 5.55 5.60 32.91
N ARG A 86 5.84 6.61 32.06
CA ARG A 86 5.84 6.46 30.61
C ARG A 86 6.95 5.54 30.10
N ILE A 87 8.15 5.63 30.70
CA ILE A 87 9.26 4.74 30.36
C ILE A 87 8.88 3.28 30.66
N GLN A 88 8.28 3.03 31.82
CA GLN A 88 7.86 1.69 32.24
C GLN A 88 6.75 1.14 31.34
N GLU A 89 5.73 1.94 31.06
CA GLU A 89 4.64 1.58 30.14
C GLU A 89 5.17 1.20 28.74
N ALA A 90 6.02 2.06 28.15
CA ALA A 90 6.61 1.77 26.85
C ALA A 90 7.53 0.55 26.87
N ALA A 91 8.29 0.34 27.96
CA ALA A 91 9.16 -0.83 28.10
C ALA A 91 8.37 -2.14 28.18
N LYS A 92 7.22 -2.13 28.88
CA LYS A 92 6.30 -3.25 28.98
C LYS A 92 5.69 -3.61 27.63
N ILE A 93 5.19 -2.60 26.89
CA ILE A 93 4.61 -2.78 25.54
C ILE A 93 5.63 -3.43 24.59
N LEU A 94 6.90 -3.07 24.70
CA LEU A 94 7.97 -3.53 23.82
C LEU A 94 8.73 -4.77 24.33
N GLY A 95 8.40 -5.26 25.52
CA GLY A 95 9.13 -6.37 26.17
C GLY A 95 10.62 -6.09 26.33
N ILE A 96 10.98 -4.88 26.80
CA ILE A 96 12.37 -4.42 26.98
C ILE A 96 12.68 -3.93 28.40
N GLU A 97 11.89 -4.34 29.39
CA GLU A 97 12.06 -3.95 30.80
C GLU A 97 13.48 -4.22 31.30
N ASP A 98 14.02 -5.41 31.02
CA ASP A 98 15.39 -5.83 31.39
C ASP A 98 16.51 -5.06 30.68
N LEU A 99 16.16 -4.30 29.64
CA LEU A 99 17.13 -3.55 28.83
C LEU A 99 17.25 -2.09 29.28
N LEU A 100 16.39 -1.61 30.17
CA LEU A 100 16.33 -0.20 30.60
C LEU A 100 17.63 0.34 31.22
N SER A 101 18.42 -0.54 31.85
CA SER A 101 19.71 -0.21 32.46
C SER A 101 20.90 -0.35 31.51
N ARG A 102 20.73 -1.02 30.36
CA ARG A 102 21.82 -1.31 29.42
C ARG A 102 22.14 -0.10 28.55
N LYS A 103 23.42 0.02 28.15
CA LYS A 103 23.88 1.00 27.17
C LYS A 103 23.68 0.47 25.73
N PRO A 104 23.46 1.32 24.72
CA PRO A 104 23.23 0.88 23.33
C PRO A 104 24.30 -0.05 22.74
N LYS A 105 25.57 0.09 23.16
CA LYS A 105 26.68 -0.77 22.72
C LYS A 105 26.54 -2.22 23.19
N ALA A 106 25.77 -2.49 24.25
CA ALA A 106 25.54 -3.81 24.83
C ALA A 106 24.20 -4.44 24.40
N MET A 107 23.60 -3.93 23.32
CA MET A 107 22.31 -4.37 22.78
C MET A 107 22.47 -4.94 21.38
N SER A 108 21.72 -5.99 21.04
CA SER A 108 21.62 -6.50 19.67
C SER A 108 20.93 -5.49 18.75
N GLY A 109 20.99 -5.71 17.42
CA GLY A 109 20.32 -4.87 16.44
C GLY A 109 18.82 -4.68 16.72
N GLY A 110 18.09 -5.79 16.88
CA GLY A 110 16.65 -5.76 17.21
C GLY A 110 16.34 -5.11 18.56
N GLN A 111 17.21 -5.28 19.57
CA GLN A 111 17.05 -4.60 20.86
C GLN A 111 17.20 -3.08 20.73
N ARG A 112 18.20 -2.60 19.98
CA ARG A 112 18.37 -1.16 19.72
C ARG A 112 17.17 -0.58 18.98
N GLN A 113 16.58 -1.33 18.06
CA GLN A 113 15.40 -0.91 17.32
C GLN A 113 14.16 -0.82 18.20
N ARG A 114 13.94 -1.79 19.09
CA ARG A 114 12.89 -1.70 20.11
C ARG A 114 13.08 -0.48 21.01
N VAL A 115 14.30 -0.19 21.43
CA VAL A 115 14.60 1.04 22.19
C VAL A 115 14.30 2.30 21.35
N ALA A 116 14.64 2.32 20.06
CA ALA A 116 14.33 3.44 19.18
C ALA A 116 12.81 3.67 19.03
N LEU A 117 12.04 2.59 18.86
CA LEU A 117 10.58 2.63 18.84
C LEU A 117 10.02 3.12 20.18
N GLY A 118 10.59 2.68 21.30
CA GLY A 118 10.25 3.15 22.65
C GLY A 118 10.38 4.66 22.81
N ARG A 119 11.40 5.26 22.19
CA ARG A 119 11.58 6.73 22.18
C ARG A 119 10.43 7.47 21.50
N ALA A 120 9.79 6.86 20.50
CA ALA A 120 8.63 7.43 19.84
C ALA A 120 7.36 7.23 20.69
N ILE A 121 7.16 6.04 21.25
CA ILE A 121 5.94 5.67 22.02
C ILE A 121 5.78 6.53 23.28
N VAL A 122 6.86 6.78 24.02
CA VAL A 122 6.79 7.56 25.28
C VAL A 122 6.21 8.97 25.10
N ARG A 123 6.24 9.50 23.87
CA ARG A 123 5.66 10.80 23.51
C ARG A 123 4.15 10.75 23.26
N ARG A 124 3.56 9.56 23.12
CA ARG A 124 2.16 9.34 22.73
C ARG A 124 1.74 10.21 21.53
N PRO A 125 2.46 10.15 20.39
CA PRO A 125 2.09 10.94 19.23
C PRO A 125 0.77 10.43 18.65
N LYS A 126 -0.01 11.33 18.06
CA LYS A 126 -1.22 10.96 17.31
C LYS A 126 -0.90 10.27 15.97
N LEU A 127 0.31 10.48 15.46
CA LEU A 127 0.78 10.01 14.16
C LEU A 127 2.20 9.47 14.27
N PHE A 128 2.38 8.21 13.85
CA PHE A 128 3.67 7.58 13.62
C PHE A 128 3.98 7.57 12.14
N LEU A 129 5.17 8.04 11.77
CA LEU A 129 5.72 7.97 10.42
C LEU A 129 6.92 7.03 10.47
N LEU A 130 6.86 5.92 9.72
CA LEU A 130 7.95 4.96 9.61
C LEU A 130 8.39 4.85 8.15
N ASP A 131 9.66 5.14 7.90
CA ASP A 131 10.27 5.11 6.58
C ASP A 131 11.23 3.93 6.48
N GLU A 132 10.81 2.88 5.77
CA GLU A 132 11.51 1.60 5.59
C GLU A 132 12.21 1.05 6.85
N PRO A 133 11.50 0.91 7.99
CA PRO A 133 12.18 0.65 9.26
C PRO A 133 12.86 -0.73 9.32
N LEU A 134 12.50 -1.68 8.45
CA LEU A 134 13.00 -3.06 8.49
C LEU A 134 13.96 -3.43 7.35
N SER A 135 14.32 -2.48 6.48
CA SER A 135 15.13 -2.73 5.28
C SER A 135 16.51 -3.31 5.60
N ASN A 136 17.16 -2.85 6.67
CA ASN A 136 18.51 -3.26 7.06
C ASN A 136 18.60 -4.53 7.94
N LEU A 137 17.48 -5.27 8.12
CA LEU A 137 17.45 -6.46 8.96
C LEU A 137 17.52 -7.75 8.12
N ASP A 138 18.08 -8.81 8.69
CA ASP A 138 18.00 -10.15 8.09
C ASP A 138 16.54 -10.66 8.08
N ALA A 139 16.26 -11.68 7.27
CA ALA A 139 14.90 -12.19 7.06
C ALA A 139 14.21 -12.66 8.36
N LYS A 140 14.96 -13.32 9.26
CA LYS A 140 14.41 -13.84 10.53
C LYS A 140 14.05 -12.70 11.46
N LEU A 141 14.97 -11.74 11.63
CA LEU A 141 14.73 -10.58 12.47
C LEU A 141 13.64 -9.67 11.88
N ARG A 142 13.58 -9.53 10.55
CA ARG A 142 12.51 -8.80 9.85
C ARG A 142 11.14 -9.41 10.13
N ALA A 143 10.99 -10.73 10.02
CA ALA A 143 9.73 -11.41 10.34
C ALA A 143 9.30 -11.18 11.80
N GLN A 144 10.24 -11.27 12.75
CA GLN A 144 9.96 -10.99 14.15
C GLN A 144 9.52 -9.53 14.37
N MET A 145 10.28 -8.57 13.84
CA MET A 145 9.99 -7.16 14.02
C MET A 145 8.67 -6.73 13.38
N ARG A 146 8.27 -7.37 12.27
CA ARG A 146 6.95 -7.19 11.65
C ARG A 146 5.82 -7.47 12.64
N VAL A 147 5.88 -8.62 13.31
CA VAL A 147 4.90 -9.01 14.34
C VAL A 147 4.90 -8.01 15.50
N GLU A 148 6.06 -7.56 15.94
CA GLU A 148 6.17 -6.57 17.01
C GLU A 148 5.56 -5.21 16.63
N ILE A 149 5.77 -4.74 15.39
CA ILE A 149 5.15 -3.49 14.92
C ILE A 149 3.64 -3.65 14.79
N SER A 150 3.13 -4.77 14.27
CA SER A 150 1.69 -5.04 14.21
C SER A 150 1.06 -5.10 15.61
N ARG A 151 1.73 -5.73 16.59
CA ARG A 151 1.28 -5.71 17.99
C ARG A 151 1.25 -4.30 18.56
N LEU A 152 2.27 -3.50 18.26
CA LEU A 152 2.31 -2.10 18.67
C LEU A 152 1.15 -1.31 18.07
N TYR A 153 0.88 -1.50 16.78
CA TYR A 153 -0.22 -0.86 16.09
C TYR A 153 -1.55 -1.16 16.79
N HIS A 154 -1.82 -2.42 17.12
CA HIS A 154 -3.06 -2.79 17.83
C HIS A 154 -3.10 -2.31 19.30
N ALA A 155 -1.95 -2.15 19.95
CA ALA A 155 -1.88 -1.69 21.34
C ALA A 155 -1.99 -0.17 21.48
N LEU A 156 -1.76 0.59 20.41
CA LEU A 156 -1.75 2.05 20.42
C LEU A 156 -2.91 2.63 19.63
N ASP A 157 -3.70 3.50 20.26
CA ASP A 157 -4.71 4.32 19.58
C ASP A 157 -4.04 5.50 18.86
N ALA A 158 -3.31 5.21 17.78
CA ALA A 158 -2.59 6.19 16.99
C ALA A 158 -2.61 5.83 15.50
N THR A 159 -2.50 6.83 14.62
CA THR A 159 -2.39 6.61 13.18
C THR A 159 -0.96 6.24 12.80
N PHE A 160 -0.80 5.23 11.95
CA PHE A 160 0.50 4.82 11.41
C PHE A 160 0.54 5.07 9.89
N ILE A 161 1.62 5.70 9.43
CA ILE A 161 2.00 5.73 8.02
C ILE A 161 3.33 4.99 7.90
N TYR A 162 3.30 3.89 7.18
CA TYR A 162 4.43 2.98 6.99
C TYR A 162 4.80 2.94 5.51
N VAL A 163 6.04 3.31 5.20
CA VAL A 163 6.59 3.28 3.83
C VAL A 163 7.51 2.07 3.70
N THR A 164 7.32 1.29 2.64
CA THR A 164 8.13 0.10 2.35
C THR A 164 8.10 -0.24 0.88
N HIS A 165 9.16 -0.91 0.42
CA HIS A 165 9.21 -1.59 -0.87
C HIS A 165 8.93 -3.10 -0.76
N ASP A 166 8.80 -3.65 0.45
CA ASP A 166 8.53 -5.06 0.70
C ASP A 166 7.01 -5.33 0.62
N GLN A 167 6.61 -6.15 -0.35
CA GLN A 167 5.21 -6.50 -0.58
C GLN A 167 4.61 -7.23 0.62
N VAL A 168 5.36 -8.13 1.26
CA VAL A 168 4.85 -8.91 2.41
C VAL A 168 4.60 -7.96 3.59
N GLU A 169 5.41 -6.92 3.78
CA GLU A 169 5.20 -5.91 4.82
C GLU A 169 3.89 -5.16 4.56
N ALA A 170 3.71 -4.65 3.34
CA ALA A 170 2.49 -3.97 2.96
C ALA A 170 1.25 -4.87 3.14
N MET A 171 1.31 -6.11 2.68
CA MET A 171 0.19 -7.05 2.68
C MET A 171 -0.22 -7.54 4.08
N THR A 172 0.71 -7.63 5.02
CA THR A 172 0.44 -8.22 6.35
C THR A 172 0.24 -7.19 7.47
N MET A 173 0.64 -5.94 7.26
CA MET A 173 0.59 -4.90 8.30
C MET A 173 -0.40 -3.77 8.00
N GLY A 174 -0.74 -3.53 6.73
CA GLY A 174 -1.55 -2.39 6.34
C GLY A 174 -3.05 -2.69 6.38
N ASP A 175 -3.84 -1.83 7.04
CA ASP A 175 -5.30 -1.86 6.85
C ASP A 175 -5.70 -1.36 5.45
N ARG A 176 -4.92 -0.38 4.95
CA ARG A 176 -5.00 0.14 3.60
C ARG A 176 -3.60 0.36 3.07
N ILE A 177 -3.41 0.11 1.78
CA ILE A 177 -2.16 0.30 1.07
C ILE A 177 -2.39 1.35 -0.02
N VAL A 178 -1.43 2.26 -0.16
CA VAL A 178 -1.38 3.26 -1.23
C VAL A 178 -0.28 2.82 -2.20
N VAL A 179 -0.66 2.33 -3.37
CA VAL A 179 0.32 1.96 -4.41
C VAL A 179 0.65 3.19 -5.23
N MET A 180 1.94 3.48 -5.42
CA MET A 180 2.40 4.68 -6.15
C MET A 180 3.39 4.32 -7.26
N ARG A 181 3.35 5.06 -8.37
CA ARG A 181 4.29 4.98 -9.50
C ARG A 181 4.60 6.38 -9.99
N GLY A 182 5.88 6.74 -10.09
CA GLY A 182 6.30 8.05 -10.60
C GLY A 182 5.72 9.24 -9.81
N GLY A 183 5.48 9.06 -8.50
CA GLY A 183 4.84 10.07 -7.65
C GLY A 183 3.32 10.17 -7.78
N VAL A 184 2.68 9.35 -8.63
CA VAL A 184 1.22 9.31 -8.81
C VAL A 184 0.65 8.09 -8.09
N VAL A 185 -0.39 8.32 -7.29
CA VAL A 185 -1.15 7.24 -6.66
C VAL A 185 -1.89 6.44 -7.73
N GLN A 186 -1.61 5.14 -7.78
CA GLN A 186 -2.21 4.23 -8.74
C GLN A 186 -3.52 3.64 -8.22
N GLN A 187 -3.54 3.24 -6.94
CA GLN A 187 -4.71 2.68 -6.28
C GLN A 187 -4.54 2.79 -4.76
N ILE A 188 -5.66 3.00 -4.05
CA ILE A 188 -5.70 2.95 -2.58
C ILE A 188 -6.83 2.02 -2.15
N ASP A 189 -6.49 0.88 -1.56
CA ASP A 189 -7.49 -0.08 -1.08
C ASP A 189 -6.93 -0.94 0.06
N THR A 190 -7.75 -1.85 0.57
CA THR A 190 -7.31 -2.93 1.47
C THR A 190 -6.33 -3.86 0.74
N PRO A 191 -5.43 -4.57 1.48
CA PRO A 191 -4.47 -5.49 0.87
C PRO A 191 -5.10 -6.52 -0.07
N THR A 192 -6.19 -7.16 0.38
CA THR A 192 -6.92 -8.17 -0.40
C THR A 192 -7.56 -7.57 -1.64
N ALA A 193 -8.22 -6.42 -1.52
CA ALA A 193 -8.85 -5.77 -2.66
C ALA A 193 -7.84 -5.31 -3.73
N LEU A 194 -6.65 -4.84 -3.33
CA LEU A 194 -5.59 -4.51 -4.28
C LEU A 194 -5.06 -5.75 -5.02
N PHE A 195 -4.94 -6.87 -4.30
CA PHE A 195 -4.45 -8.12 -4.87
C PHE A 195 -5.45 -8.75 -5.84
N ASP A 196 -6.73 -8.80 -5.45
CA ASP A 196 -7.83 -9.43 -6.19
C ASP A 196 -8.41 -8.53 -7.29
N TYR A 197 -8.41 -7.22 -7.08
CA TYR A 197 -9.04 -6.23 -7.96
C TYR A 197 -8.08 -5.08 -8.30
N PRO A 198 -6.92 -5.35 -8.94
CA PRO A 198 -6.00 -4.31 -9.36
C PRO A 198 -6.64 -3.42 -10.43
N ALA A 199 -6.51 -2.11 -10.28
CA ALA A 199 -7.09 -1.11 -11.16
C ALA A 199 -6.42 -1.04 -12.54
N ASN A 200 -5.15 -1.45 -12.62
CA ASN A 200 -4.34 -1.41 -13.83
C ASN A 200 -3.26 -2.49 -13.82
N ARG A 201 -2.60 -2.70 -14.96
CA ARG A 201 -1.55 -3.71 -15.15
C ARG A 201 -0.38 -3.51 -14.18
N PHE A 202 -0.03 -2.26 -13.86
CA PHE A 202 1.07 -1.98 -12.95
C PHE A 202 0.76 -2.49 -11.54
N VAL A 203 -0.40 -2.15 -10.97
CA VAL A 203 -0.78 -2.65 -9.63
C VAL A 203 -0.83 -4.18 -9.62
N ALA A 204 -1.37 -4.77 -10.69
CA ALA A 204 -1.49 -6.22 -10.85
C ALA A 204 -0.13 -6.94 -10.87
N GLY A 205 0.86 -6.36 -11.55
CA GLY A 205 2.21 -6.92 -11.64
C GLY A 205 3.12 -6.55 -10.47
N PHE A 206 2.81 -5.44 -9.78
CA PHE A 206 3.62 -4.95 -8.65
C PHE A 206 3.31 -5.68 -7.34
N LEU A 207 2.08 -6.15 -7.14
CA LEU A 207 1.70 -6.91 -5.94
C LEU A 207 1.74 -8.40 -6.25
N GLY A 208 2.25 -9.21 -5.32
CA GLY A 208 2.35 -10.66 -5.46
C GLY A 208 3.74 -11.11 -5.89
N THR A 209 4.20 -12.21 -5.30
CA THR A 209 5.47 -12.86 -5.64
C THR A 209 5.19 -14.36 -5.69
N PRO A 210 5.33 -15.02 -6.87
CA PRO A 210 5.81 -14.45 -8.14
C PRO A 210 4.85 -13.44 -8.78
N GLN A 211 5.35 -12.68 -9.76
CA GLN A 211 4.56 -11.66 -10.44
C GLN A 211 3.47 -12.28 -11.32
N MET A 212 2.39 -11.54 -11.57
CA MET A 212 1.32 -11.94 -12.48
C MET A 212 1.84 -12.17 -13.91
N ASN A 213 1.40 -13.26 -14.54
CA ASN A 213 1.66 -13.54 -15.95
C ASN A 213 0.80 -12.60 -16.82
N PHE A 214 1.40 -12.02 -17.87
CA PHE A 214 0.69 -11.13 -18.79
C PHE A 214 0.82 -11.56 -20.24
N PHE A 215 -0.30 -11.53 -20.96
CA PHE A 215 -0.38 -11.86 -22.38
C PHE A 215 -1.16 -10.79 -23.14
N GLU A 216 -0.61 -10.33 -24.25
CA GLU A 216 -1.37 -9.56 -25.23
C GLU A 216 -2.32 -10.51 -25.95
N VAL A 217 -3.61 -10.20 -25.97
CA VAL A 217 -4.64 -11.04 -26.57
C VAL A 217 -5.65 -10.20 -27.33
N SER A 218 -6.17 -10.76 -28.41
CA SER A 218 -7.39 -10.23 -29.03
C SER A 218 -8.60 -10.82 -28.32
N LEU A 219 -9.46 -9.96 -27.80
CA LEU A 219 -10.68 -10.29 -27.07
C LEU A 219 -11.90 -10.09 -27.96
N LEU A 220 -12.74 -11.12 -28.07
CA LEU A 220 -14.03 -11.05 -28.75
C LEU A 220 -15.13 -11.62 -27.85
N CYS A 221 -16.14 -10.83 -27.55
CA CYS A 221 -17.34 -11.31 -26.87
C CYS A 221 -18.37 -11.77 -27.90
N GLN A 222 -18.64 -13.08 -27.95
CA GLN A 222 -19.62 -13.67 -28.88
C GLN A 222 -20.66 -14.47 -28.09
N GLY A 223 -21.91 -13.99 -28.08
CA GLY A 223 -22.99 -14.62 -27.34
C GLY A 223 -22.71 -14.70 -25.84
N LYS A 224 -22.58 -15.91 -25.31
CA LYS A 224 -22.32 -16.18 -23.87
C LYS A 224 -20.85 -16.50 -23.56
N ALA A 225 -19.95 -16.28 -24.52
CA ALA A 225 -18.54 -16.61 -24.38
C ALA A 225 -17.64 -15.40 -24.67
N VAL A 226 -16.49 -15.38 -24.00
CA VAL A 226 -15.37 -14.49 -24.30
C VAL A 226 -14.28 -15.34 -24.94
N LEU A 227 -13.96 -15.03 -26.19
CA LEU A 227 -12.87 -15.66 -26.93
C LEU A 227 -11.62 -14.81 -26.78
N LEU A 228 -10.54 -15.41 -26.28
CA LEU A 228 -9.22 -14.81 -26.21
C LEU A 228 -8.33 -15.52 -27.23
N ALA A 229 -7.76 -14.76 -28.16
CA ALA A 229 -6.79 -15.26 -29.15
C ALA A 229 -5.39 -14.73 -28.82
N PHE A 230 -4.44 -15.65 -28.73
CA PHE A 230 -3.04 -15.36 -28.46
C PHE A 230 -2.27 -15.10 -29.77
N PRO A 231 -1.12 -14.40 -29.74
CA PRO A 231 -0.34 -14.06 -30.93
C PRO A 231 0.19 -15.28 -31.71
N ASP A 232 0.32 -16.43 -31.07
CA ASP A 232 0.75 -17.69 -31.69
C ASP A 232 -0.42 -18.49 -32.30
N GLY A 233 -1.63 -17.94 -32.29
CA GLY A 233 -2.84 -18.54 -32.84
C GLY A 233 -3.61 -19.44 -31.88
N GLN A 234 -3.09 -19.67 -30.66
CA GLN A 234 -3.84 -20.40 -29.63
C GLN A 234 -5.07 -19.61 -29.18
N LYS A 235 -6.14 -20.31 -28.80
CA LYS A 235 -7.41 -19.68 -28.42
C LYS A 235 -7.98 -20.31 -27.16
N VAL A 236 -8.57 -19.47 -26.31
CA VAL A 236 -9.32 -19.90 -25.13
C VAL A 236 -10.73 -19.34 -25.20
N SER A 237 -11.72 -20.17 -24.89
CA SER A 237 -13.11 -19.74 -24.74
C SER A 237 -13.50 -19.78 -23.26
N LEU A 238 -13.88 -18.63 -22.72
CA LEU A 238 -14.30 -18.49 -21.33
C LEU A 238 -15.82 -18.22 -21.27
N PRO A 239 -16.57 -18.94 -20.43
CA PRO A 239 -17.98 -18.64 -20.21
C PRO A 239 -18.15 -17.26 -19.56
N LEU A 240 -18.84 -16.34 -20.23
CA LEU A 240 -19.05 -14.97 -19.72
C LEU A 240 -19.73 -14.98 -18.34
N ALA A 241 -20.62 -15.94 -18.08
CA ALA A 241 -21.33 -16.09 -16.82
C ALA A 241 -20.43 -16.44 -15.62
N LYS A 242 -19.21 -16.95 -15.85
CA LYS A 242 -18.22 -17.25 -14.80
C LYS A 242 -17.21 -16.12 -14.58
N MET A 243 -17.22 -15.10 -15.44
CA MET A 243 -16.30 -13.98 -15.35
C MET A 243 -16.90 -12.84 -14.51
N ARG A 244 -16.03 -11.98 -13.99
CA ARG A 244 -16.44 -10.68 -13.45
C ARG A 244 -17.05 -9.83 -14.57
N LYS A 245 -17.91 -8.88 -14.18
CA LYS A 245 -18.56 -7.95 -15.12
C LYS A 245 -17.50 -7.23 -15.97
N ILE A 246 -17.66 -7.31 -17.29
CA ILE A 246 -16.80 -6.69 -18.29
C ILE A 246 -17.37 -5.30 -18.63
N ARG A 247 -16.50 -4.33 -18.89
CA ARG A 247 -16.89 -3.00 -19.39
C ARG A 247 -17.76 -3.11 -20.65
N PRO A 248 -18.88 -2.37 -20.76
CA PRO A 248 -19.79 -2.47 -21.90
C PRO A 248 -19.13 -2.22 -23.27
N GLU A 249 -18.11 -1.36 -23.33
CA GLU A 249 -17.38 -1.08 -24.58
C GLU A 249 -16.67 -2.32 -25.18
N TYR A 250 -16.39 -3.35 -24.38
CA TYR A 250 -15.79 -4.62 -24.84
C TYR A 250 -16.85 -5.70 -25.17
N LEU A 251 -18.14 -5.39 -25.01
CA LEU A 251 -19.26 -6.30 -25.25
C LEU A 251 -20.01 -6.01 -26.57
N ASP A 252 -19.43 -5.21 -27.46
CA ASP A 252 -20.05 -4.72 -28.69
C ASP A 252 -19.99 -5.71 -29.87
N GLY A 253 -19.50 -6.93 -29.63
CA GLY A 253 -19.35 -7.97 -30.65
C GLY A 253 -18.17 -7.76 -31.61
N LYS A 254 -17.29 -6.79 -31.34
CA LYS A 254 -16.06 -6.56 -32.09
C LYS A 254 -14.86 -7.17 -31.39
N THR A 255 -13.78 -7.32 -32.15
CA THR A 255 -12.48 -7.71 -31.61
C THR A 255 -11.79 -6.49 -31.01
N HIS A 256 -11.31 -6.61 -29.78
CA HIS A 256 -10.57 -5.59 -29.05
C HIS A 256 -9.20 -6.13 -28.64
N GLU A 257 -8.18 -5.28 -28.70
CA GLU A 257 -6.89 -5.59 -28.10
C GLU A 257 -6.95 -5.42 -26.58
N ALA A 258 -6.46 -6.42 -25.85
CA ALA A 258 -6.47 -6.46 -24.40
C ALA A 258 -5.22 -7.14 -23.85
N ILE A 259 -4.97 -6.93 -22.56
CA ILE A 259 -3.93 -7.65 -21.82
C ILE A 259 -4.60 -8.60 -20.83
N LEU A 260 -4.41 -9.90 -21.03
CA LEU A 260 -4.78 -10.94 -20.08
C LEU A 260 -3.74 -10.99 -18.96
N GLY A 261 -4.21 -10.96 -17.71
CA GLY A 261 -3.41 -11.18 -16.51
C GLY A 261 -3.86 -12.42 -15.76
N ILE A 262 -2.92 -13.32 -15.43
CA ILE A 262 -3.19 -14.53 -14.64
C ILE A 262 -2.11 -14.69 -13.58
N ARG A 263 -2.53 -14.79 -12.33
CA ARG A 263 -1.63 -15.07 -11.21
C ARG A 263 -0.99 -16.46 -11.36
N PRO A 264 0.29 -16.66 -10.97
CA PRO A 264 0.94 -17.97 -11.00
C PRO A 264 0.15 -19.07 -10.29
N GLU A 265 -0.45 -18.76 -9.13
CA GLU A 265 -1.26 -19.70 -8.34
C GLU A 265 -2.64 -20.02 -8.93
N HIS A 266 -3.03 -19.32 -10.00
CA HIS A 266 -4.28 -19.57 -10.74
C HIS A 266 -4.04 -20.16 -12.13
N LEU A 267 -2.78 -20.41 -12.49
CA LEU A 267 -2.37 -21.17 -13.67
C LEU A 267 -2.08 -22.60 -13.22
N PHE A 268 -2.63 -23.60 -13.89
CA PHE A 268 -2.46 -25.01 -13.50
C PHE A 268 -2.28 -25.90 -14.73
N PHE A 269 -1.65 -27.06 -14.53
CA PHE A 269 -1.47 -28.05 -15.60
C PHE A 269 -2.80 -28.71 -15.95
N ALA A 270 -3.12 -28.78 -17.24
CA ALA A 270 -4.35 -29.42 -17.71
C ALA A 270 -4.19 -29.92 -19.15
N GLU A 271 -4.56 -31.18 -19.38
CA GLU A 271 -4.66 -31.74 -20.73
C GLU A 271 -5.70 -30.97 -21.57
N GLY A 272 -5.37 -30.70 -22.82
CA GLY A 272 -6.13 -29.84 -23.72
C GLY A 272 -5.99 -28.34 -23.42
N GLY A 273 -5.04 -27.95 -22.58
CA GLY A 273 -4.74 -26.56 -22.23
C GLY A 273 -3.97 -25.80 -23.31
N LEU A 274 -3.55 -24.59 -22.96
CA LEU A 274 -2.61 -23.81 -23.75
C LEU A 274 -1.24 -24.46 -23.73
N LYS A 275 -0.67 -24.69 -24.91
CA LYS A 275 0.66 -25.26 -25.09
C LYS A 275 1.72 -24.24 -24.74
N ALA A 276 2.59 -24.60 -23.81
CA ALA A 276 3.75 -23.86 -23.38
C ALA A 276 4.99 -24.77 -23.39
N LYS A 277 6.18 -24.18 -23.33
CA LYS A 277 7.44 -24.91 -23.21
C LYS A 277 8.04 -24.65 -21.85
N ALA A 278 8.30 -25.70 -21.09
CA ALA A 278 9.00 -25.62 -19.82
C ALA A 278 10.44 -25.15 -20.03
N THR A 279 10.96 -24.39 -19.08
CA THR A 279 12.37 -23.99 -19.03
C THR A 279 13.04 -24.57 -17.80
N LEU A 280 12.46 -24.36 -16.61
CA LEU A 280 12.99 -24.91 -15.37
C LEU A 280 11.90 -25.01 -14.29
N SER A 281 12.11 -25.89 -13.31
CA SER A 281 11.27 -26.00 -12.10
C SER A 281 12.09 -25.72 -10.84
N GLU A 282 11.61 -24.82 -9.98
CA GLU A 282 12.18 -24.55 -8.65
C GLU A 282 11.28 -25.15 -7.57
N ILE A 283 11.81 -26.13 -6.83
CA ILE A 283 11.10 -26.75 -5.71
C ILE A 283 11.39 -25.95 -4.44
N LEU A 284 10.39 -25.25 -3.91
CA LEU A 284 10.48 -24.37 -2.74
C LEU A 284 10.00 -25.04 -1.43
N GLY A 285 9.92 -26.37 -1.44
CA GLY A 285 9.48 -27.17 -0.29
C GLY A 285 8.06 -27.71 -0.48
N SER A 286 7.05 -26.92 -0.11
CA SER A 286 5.62 -27.27 -0.26
C SER A 286 4.98 -26.75 -1.55
N GLN A 287 5.78 -26.14 -2.41
CA GLN A 287 5.34 -25.57 -3.68
C GLN A 287 6.44 -25.78 -4.71
N THR A 288 6.07 -25.79 -5.98
CA THR A 288 7.00 -25.72 -7.11
C THR A 288 6.63 -24.53 -7.99
N GLN A 289 7.61 -23.69 -8.31
CA GLN A 289 7.47 -22.68 -9.35
C GLN A 289 8.01 -23.26 -10.65
N VAL A 290 7.14 -23.43 -11.64
CA VAL A 290 7.52 -23.93 -12.97
C VAL A 290 7.55 -22.75 -13.93
N TYR A 291 8.74 -22.48 -14.47
CA TYR A 291 8.99 -21.43 -15.44
C TYR A 291 8.92 -22.00 -16.85
N GLY A 292 8.39 -21.22 -17.78
CA GLY A 292 8.35 -21.60 -19.18
C GLY A 292 7.99 -20.44 -20.10
N THR A 293 7.64 -20.79 -21.33
CA THR A 293 7.29 -19.83 -22.37
C THR A 293 5.96 -20.20 -23.02
N LEU A 294 5.02 -19.26 -23.04
CA LEU A 294 3.73 -19.37 -23.72
C LEU A 294 3.58 -18.17 -24.65
N SER A 295 3.30 -18.41 -25.94
CA SER A 295 3.19 -17.35 -26.96
C SER A 295 4.37 -16.35 -26.95
N ASN A 296 5.60 -16.87 -26.84
CA ASN A 296 6.85 -16.10 -26.72
C ASN A 296 6.96 -15.17 -25.50
N ARG A 297 6.13 -15.37 -24.47
CA ARG A 297 6.21 -14.68 -23.19
C ARG A 297 6.63 -15.65 -22.08
N GLN A 298 7.48 -15.19 -21.18
CA GLN A 298 7.82 -15.95 -19.98
C GLN A 298 6.60 -16.07 -19.08
N ILE A 299 6.41 -17.26 -18.53
CA ILE A 299 5.34 -17.58 -17.59
C ILE A 299 5.89 -18.29 -16.37
N VAL A 300 5.17 -18.16 -15.26
CA VAL A 300 5.38 -18.89 -14.02
C VAL A 300 4.07 -19.53 -13.61
N VAL A 301 4.12 -20.84 -13.36
CA VAL A 301 3.04 -21.65 -12.78
C VAL A 301 3.43 -21.96 -11.34
N GLU A 302 2.56 -21.70 -10.36
CA GLU A 302 2.78 -22.12 -8.98
C GLU A 302 1.94 -23.37 -8.69
N ALA A 303 2.62 -24.51 -8.54
CA ALA A 303 1.98 -25.80 -8.29
C ALA A 303 2.17 -26.25 -6.83
N PRO A 304 1.16 -26.86 -6.19
CA PRO A 304 1.27 -27.38 -4.82
C PRO A 304 2.13 -28.65 -4.73
N ASP A 305 2.31 -29.36 -5.83
CA ASP A 305 3.06 -30.62 -5.89
C ASP A 305 4.54 -30.41 -6.25
N ARG A 306 5.35 -31.45 -6.02
CA ARG A 306 6.73 -31.52 -6.50
C ARG A 306 6.76 -31.86 -7.98
N VAL A 307 6.50 -30.85 -8.80
CA VAL A 307 6.56 -30.98 -10.25
C VAL A 307 8.01 -30.89 -10.70
N LYS A 308 8.44 -31.84 -11.53
CA LYS A 308 9.72 -31.75 -12.25
C LYS A 308 9.41 -31.74 -13.72
N VAL A 309 9.92 -30.74 -14.42
CA VAL A 309 9.86 -30.64 -15.88
C VAL A 309 11.27 -30.58 -16.42
N GLY A 310 11.50 -31.20 -17.57
CA GLY A 310 12.72 -31.05 -18.34
C GLY A 310 12.76 -29.71 -19.08
N GLU A 311 13.97 -29.20 -19.34
CA GLU A 311 14.14 -28.03 -20.21
C GLU A 311 13.63 -28.35 -21.62
N GLY A 312 12.77 -27.48 -22.15
CA GLY A 312 12.18 -27.64 -23.48
C GLY A 312 11.01 -28.62 -23.56
N GLU A 313 10.62 -29.26 -22.45
CA GLU A 313 9.46 -30.15 -22.38
C GLU A 313 8.18 -29.37 -22.70
N GLU A 314 7.28 -29.98 -23.48
CA GLU A 314 5.96 -29.39 -23.73
C GLU A 314 5.08 -29.57 -22.50
N MET A 315 4.40 -28.49 -22.09
CA MET A 315 3.44 -28.51 -21.01
C MET A 315 2.16 -27.83 -21.45
N GLU A 316 1.03 -28.30 -20.93
CA GLU A 316 -0.28 -27.70 -21.21
C GLU A 316 -0.83 -27.06 -19.94
N VAL A 317 -1.19 -25.79 -20.04
CA VAL A 317 -1.65 -24.98 -18.91
C VAL A 317 -3.03 -24.40 -19.15
N ALA A 318 -3.84 -24.35 -18.09
CA ALA A 318 -5.16 -23.75 -18.10
C ALA A 318 -5.35 -22.84 -16.89
N PHE A 319 -6.42 -22.04 -16.94
CA PHE A 319 -6.79 -21.13 -15.87
C PHE A 319 -8.31 -21.01 -15.77
N LEU A 320 -8.79 -20.65 -14.58
CA LEU A 320 -10.22 -20.52 -14.32
C LEU A 320 -10.76 -19.13 -14.74
N PRO A 321 -11.93 -19.04 -15.40
CA PRO A 321 -12.53 -17.78 -15.83
C PRO A 321 -12.70 -16.74 -14.72
N GLU A 322 -13.01 -17.18 -13.50
CA GLU A 322 -13.21 -16.33 -12.33
C GLU A 322 -11.91 -15.69 -11.80
N LYS A 323 -10.75 -16.25 -12.17
CA LYS A 323 -9.42 -15.80 -11.72
C LYS A 323 -8.69 -14.92 -12.74
N VAL A 324 -9.31 -14.68 -13.90
CA VAL A 324 -8.70 -13.86 -14.94
C VAL A 324 -8.77 -12.37 -14.61
N HIS A 325 -7.75 -11.66 -15.07
CA HIS A 325 -7.74 -10.20 -15.14
C HIS A 325 -7.65 -9.79 -16.60
N LEU A 326 -8.36 -8.73 -16.97
CA LEU A 326 -8.29 -8.15 -18.31
C LEU A 326 -8.04 -6.65 -18.16
N PHE A 327 -7.06 -6.14 -18.90
CA PHE A 327 -6.72 -4.72 -18.95
C PHE A 327 -6.81 -4.21 -20.38
N SER A 328 -7.02 -2.91 -20.55
CA SER A 328 -6.97 -2.26 -21.86
C SER A 328 -5.65 -2.56 -22.58
N ALA A 329 -5.60 -2.38 -23.90
CA ALA A 329 -4.35 -2.50 -24.67
C ALA A 329 -3.20 -1.65 -24.10
N SER A 330 -3.51 -0.47 -23.53
CA SER A 330 -2.52 0.37 -22.84
C SER A 330 -2.08 -0.17 -21.47
N GLY A 331 -2.85 -1.07 -20.86
CA GLY A 331 -2.66 -1.57 -19.50
C GLY A 331 -3.04 -0.58 -18.39
N GLU A 332 -3.53 0.61 -18.73
CA GLU A 332 -3.80 1.70 -17.78
C GLU A 332 -5.13 1.53 -17.03
N VAL A 333 -6.05 0.70 -17.53
CA VAL A 333 -7.33 0.41 -16.85
C VAL A 333 -7.69 -1.07 -16.89
N SER A 334 -8.28 -1.56 -15.80
CA SER A 334 -8.96 -2.85 -15.76
C SER A 334 -10.26 -2.79 -16.55
N ILE A 335 -10.47 -3.81 -17.38
CA ILE A 335 -11.69 -4.08 -18.14
C ILE A 335 -12.74 -4.77 -17.25
N LEU A 336 -12.29 -5.44 -16.18
CA LEU A 336 -13.15 -6.15 -15.24
C LEU A 336 -13.53 -5.28 -14.05
N ALA A 337 -14.77 -5.40 -13.61
CA ALA A 337 -15.24 -4.79 -12.38
C ALA A 337 -14.53 -5.37 -11.13
N ASN A 338 -14.53 -4.59 -10.06
CA ASN A 338 -14.11 -5.03 -8.74
C ASN A 338 -15.18 -5.94 -8.09
N GLY A 339 -14.91 -6.42 -6.87
CA GLY A 339 -15.84 -7.26 -6.10
C GLY A 339 -17.20 -6.64 -5.80
N LYS A 340 -17.39 -5.33 -6.01
CA LYS A 340 -18.65 -4.60 -5.85
C LYS A 340 -19.39 -4.38 -7.18
N GLY A 341 -18.84 -4.85 -8.30
CA GLY A 341 -19.42 -4.63 -9.64
C GLY A 341 -19.14 -3.23 -10.21
N GLU A 342 -18.22 -2.48 -9.62
CA GLU A 342 -17.81 -1.14 -10.04
C GLU A 342 -16.54 -1.20 -10.89
N PHE A 343 -16.43 -0.31 -11.88
CA PHE A 343 -15.23 -0.19 -12.69
C PHE A 343 -14.29 0.86 -12.10
N LEU A 344 -13.05 0.47 -11.82
CA LEU A 344 -12.04 1.39 -11.30
C LEU A 344 -11.56 2.32 -12.43
N SER A 345 -11.45 3.61 -12.11
CA SER A 345 -10.96 4.64 -13.03
C SER A 345 -9.43 4.58 -13.16
N ALA A 346 -8.92 5.10 -14.29
CA ALA A 346 -7.49 5.34 -14.44
C ALA A 346 -7.01 6.34 -13.36
N PRO A 347 -5.75 6.25 -12.90
CA PRO A 347 -5.15 7.26 -12.06
C PRO A 347 -5.23 8.64 -12.73
N GLU A 348 -5.73 9.66 -12.01
CA GLU A 348 -5.66 11.04 -12.48
C GLU A 348 -4.20 11.48 -12.49
N VAL A 349 -3.57 11.47 -13.68
CA VAL A 349 -2.27 12.12 -13.87
C VAL A 349 -2.53 13.62 -13.79
N GLN A 350 -2.25 14.25 -12.65
CA GLN A 350 -2.00 15.68 -12.63
C GLN A 350 -0.82 15.93 -13.57
N LYS A 351 -1.10 16.34 -14.81
CA LYS A 351 -0.08 16.82 -15.74
C LYS A 351 0.66 17.93 -15.02
N LYS A 352 1.88 17.65 -14.55
CA LYS A 352 2.82 18.72 -14.20
C LYS A 352 2.95 19.56 -15.46
N GLY A 353 2.53 20.82 -15.39
CA GLY A 353 2.78 21.78 -16.45
C GLY A 353 4.26 21.78 -16.80
N GLU A 354 4.53 21.77 -18.10
CA GLU A 354 5.86 21.90 -18.70
C GLU A 354 6.59 23.16 -18.24
#